data_AF-A0A8H6YET4-F1
#
_entry.id   AF-A0A8H6YET4-F1
#
_cell.length_a   1.000
_cell.length_b   1.000
_cell.length_c   1.000
_cell.angle_alpha   90.00
_cell.angle_beta   90.00
_cell.angle_gamma   90.00
#
_symmetry.space_group_name_H-M   'P 1'
#
loop_
_entity.id
_entity.type
_entity.pdbx_description
1 polymer ?
#
loop_
_entity_poly.entity_id
_entity_poly.type
_entity_poly.pdbx_seq_one_letter_code
_entity_poly.pdbx_strand_id
1 'polypeptide(L)'
;MAAPTLSIAPIPSLTSLPNASPNLMPFHVDHNGPTPISTYFLVEAAKEEVAKPPPPASEDVEMEPAMESTDTDVPPKVAEPPADTSLARRITEATTRFAATFRGRTMQGLKVDLPSGYAGVVMAGKGTPFPGKASALRKKIQRVVKAKPRGSKAGRVTRSATRDDEDDDGDEETESGQNSRTLMPTAQFSSFVLWHPDIPVDPGRDEYLRSLTEWIQLADEIHRVEK
;
A
#
# COMPACT_ATOMS: atom_id res chain seq x y z
N MET A 1 17.04 8.98 -36.01
CA MET A 1 16.13 9.19 -34.87
C MET A 1 16.88 8.85 -33.60
N ALA A 2 16.99 9.77 -32.64
CA ALA A 2 17.64 9.50 -31.36
C ALA A 2 16.76 8.55 -30.52
N ALA A 3 17.37 7.55 -29.88
CA ALA A 3 16.65 6.63 -29.00
C ALA A 3 16.16 7.38 -27.75
N PRO A 4 14.95 7.07 -27.23
CA PRO A 4 14.49 7.62 -25.96
C PRO A 4 15.46 7.22 -24.85
N THR A 5 15.89 8.19 -24.04
CA THR A 5 16.89 7.99 -22.99
C THR A 5 16.23 8.03 -21.61
N LEU A 6 16.17 6.90 -20.91
CA LEU A 6 15.71 6.87 -19.52
C LEU A 6 16.91 7.20 -18.61
N SER A 7 16.78 8.24 -17.77
CA SER A 7 17.80 8.58 -16.77
C SER A 7 17.23 8.54 -15.36
N ILE A 8 18.06 8.16 -14.39
CA ILE A 8 17.71 8.14 -12.98
C ILE A 8 18.46 9.30 -12.31
N ALA A 9 17.74 10.16 -11.60
CA ALA A 9 18.36 11.23 -10.85
C ALA A 9 19.14 10.68 -9.65
N PRO A 10 20.23 11.34 -9.21
CA PRO A 10 20.97 10.92 -8.04
C PRO A 10 20.07 10.75 -6.83
N ILE A 11 20.23 9.63 -6.13
CA ILE A 11 19.51 9.36 -4.88
C ILE A 11 20.19 10.20 -3.80
N PRO A 12 19.50 11.18 -3.17
CA PRO A 12 20.05 11.88 -2.02
C PRO A 12 20.26 10.88 -0.88
N SER A 13 20.93 11.26 0.20
CA SER A 13 21.05 10.41 1.40
C SER A 13 19.68 9.81 1.74
N LEU A 14 19.60 8.48 1.86
CA LEU A 14 18.33 7.75 2.06
C LEU A 14 17.51 8.33 3.23
N THR A 15 18.19 8.75 4.30
CA THR A 15 17.63 9.44 5.48
C THR A 15 16.86 10.73 5.18
N SER A 16 17.03 11.34 4.01
CA SER A 16 16.32 12.56 3.58
C SER A 16 15.00 12.28 2.87
N LEU A 17 14.77 11.03 2.43
CA LEU A 17 13.54 10.63 1.76
C LEU A 17 12.49 10.20 2.80
N PRO A 18 11.20 10.53 2.59
CA PRO A 18 10.14 10.07 3.46
C PRO A 18 9.98 8.54 3.37
N ASN A 19 9.60 7.92 4.50
CA ASN A 19 9.31 6.49 4.54
C ASN A 19 7.93 6.20 3.93
N ALA A 20 7.86 5.17 3.10
CA ALA A 20 6.65 4.59 2.53
C ALA A 20 6.39 3.19 3.10
N SER A 21 5.13 2.79 3.13
CA SER A 21 4.68 1.45 3.53
C SER A 21 3.93 0.78 2.37
N PRO A 22 4.65 0.28 1.35
CA PRO A 22 4.02 -0.31 0.17
C PRO A 22 3.28 -1.62 0.50
N ASN A 23 2.18 -1.83 -0.22
CA ASN A 23 1.35 -3.04 -0.14
C ASN A 23 1.36 -3.72 -1.50
N LEU A 24 1.82 -4.97 -1.56
CA LEU A 24 1.78 -5.80 -2.76
C LEU A 24 0.50 -6.63 -2.73
N MET A 25 -0.46 -6.23 -3.58
CA MET A 25 -1.77 -6.88 -3.67
C MET A 25 -1.75 -8.01 -4.71
N PRO A 26 -2.52 -9.11 -4.53
CA PRO A 26 -2.55 -10.25 -5.45
C PRO A 26 -3.54 -10.01 -6.61
N PHE A 27 -3.78 -8.74 -6.96
CA PHE A 27 -4.69 -8.32 -8.01
C PHE A 27 -4.25 -7.00 -8.61
N HIS A 28 -4.73 -6.72 -9.81
CA HIS A 28 -4.52 -5.47 -10.51
C HIS A 28 -5.69 -4.51 -10.27
N VAL A 29 -5.37 -3.23 -10.15
CA VAL A 29 -6.36 -2.16 -10.07
C VAL A 29 -6.14 -1.24 -11.26
N ASP A 30 -7.16 -1.10 -12.12
CA ASP A 30 -7.14 -0.20 -13.27
C ASP A 30 -7.35 1.26 -12.85
N HIS A 31 -6.53 1.74 -11.92
CA HIS A 31 -6.56 3.10 -11.42
C HIS A 31 -5.16 3.53 -10.99
N ASN A 32 -4.63 4.56 -11.67
CA ASN A 32 -3.36 5.18 -11.34
C ASN A 32 -3.62 6.59 -10.81
N GLY A 33 -3.58 6.75 -9.49
CA GLY A 33 -3.82 8.05 -8.87
C GLY A 33 -3.94 7.98 -7.35
N PRO A 34 -4.12 9.13 -6.68
CA PRO A 34 -4.34 9.18 -5.24
C PRO A 34 -5.58 8.37 -4.84
N THR A 35 -5.48 7.59 -3.77
CA THR A 35 -6.59 6.80 -3.22
C THR A 35 -6.55 6.85 -1.69
N PRO A 36 -7.69 7.05 -1.01
CA PRO A 36 -7.75 7.11 0.46
C PRO A 36 -7.63 5.72 1.10
N ILE A 37 -6.44 5.12 1.02
CA ILE A 37 -6.15 3.77 1.54
C ILE A 37 -6.45 3.69 3.04
N SER A 38 -6.00 4.67 3.83
CA SER A 38 -6.21 4.68 5.29
C SER A 38 -7.68 4.76 5.72
N THR A 39 -8.58 5.19 4.84
CA THR A 39 -10.00 5.29 5.14
C THR A 39 -10.73 3.97 4.90
N TYR A 40 -10.36 3.23 3.85
CA TYR A 40 -11.15 2.07 3.40
C TYR A 40 -10.42 0.72 3.55
N PHE A 41 -9.10 0.71 3.53
CA PHE A 41 -8.31 -0.50 3.70
C PHE A 41 -7.92 -0.63 5.17
N LEU A 42 -8.85 -1.18 5.95
CA LEU A 42 -8.69 -1.38 7.38
C LEU A 42 -7.86 -2.63 7.64
N VAL A 43 -6.65 -2.43 8.14
CA VAL A 43 -5.70 -3.50 8.45
C VAL A 43 -5.75 -3.78 9.95
N GLU A 44 -5.83 -5.06 10.31
CA GLU A 44 -5.82 -5.55 11.69
C GLU A 44 -4.72 -6.61 11.87
N ALA A 45 -4.26 -6.85 13.10
CA ALA A 45 -3.35 -7.95 13.37
C ALA A 45 -4.09 -9.30 13.25
N ALA A 46 -3.59 -10.21 12.41
CA ALA A 46 -4.21 -11.52 12.19
C ALA A 46 -4.10 -12.41 13.44
N LYS A 47 -5.12 -13.24 13.72
CA LYS A 47 -5.12 -14.25 14.80
C LYS A 47 -4.16 -15.40 14.44
N GLU A 48 -3.25 -15.73 15.35
CA GLU A 48 -2.14 -16.70 15.11
C GLU A 48 -2.61 -18.15 14.93
N GLU A 49 -3.87 -18.49 15.23
CA GLU A 49 -4.35 -19.87 15.23
C GLU A 49 -4.55 -20.51 13.85
N VAL A 50 -4.39 -19.76 12.75
CA VAL A 50 -4.55 -20.29 11.36
C VAL A 50 -3.25 -20.92 10.83
N ALA A 51 -2.18 -21.01 11.64
CA ALA A 51 -0.83 -21.33 11.15
C ALA A 51 -0.24 -22.67 11.62
N LYS A 52 -1.04 -23.66 12.03
CA LYS A 52 -0.52 -25.02 12.22
C LYS A 52 -1.16 -25.99 11.21
N PRO A 53 -0.41 -26.56 10.25
CA PRO A 53 -0.91 -27.69 9.49
C PRO A 53 -1.27 -28.83 10.47
N PRO A 54 -2.37 -29.57 10.23
CA PRO A 54 -2.76 -30.67 11.10
C PRO A 54 -1.61 -31.68 11.21
N PRO A 55 -1.25 -32.15 12.41
CA PRO A 55 -0.26 -33.21 12.53
C PRO A 55 -0.74 -34.45 11.77
N PRO A 56 0.16 -35.19 11.10
CA PRO A 56 -0.22 -36.45 10.46
C PRO A 56 -0.78 -37.38 11.54
N ALA A 57 -1.97 -37.94 11.26
CA ALA A 57 -2.59 -38.93 12.09
C ALA A 57 -1.66 -40.16 12.23
N SER A 58 -1.04 -40.31 13.38
CA SER A 58 -0.53 -41.60 13.84
C SER A 58 -1.60 -42.19 14.75
N GLU A 59 -2.44 -43.04 14.16
CA GLU A 59 -3.20 -44.04 14.89
C GLU A 59 -2.20 -45.08 15.39
N ASP A 60 -1.99 -45.16 16.70
CA ASP A 60 -1.66 -46.41 17.36
C ASP A 60 -2.19 -46.36 18.80
N VAL A 61 -2.94 -47.42 19.10
CA VAL A 61 -3.79 -47.67 20.26
C VAL A 61 -2.95 -48.21 21.41
N GLU A 62 -3.11 -47.70 22.63
CA GLU A 62 -2.94 -48.52 23.83
C GLU A 62 -3.82 -48.01 24.98
N MET A 63 -4.43 -48.97 25.67
CA MET A 63 -5.65 -48.88 26.45
C MET A 63 -5.34 -49.25 27.92
N GLU A 64 -5.49 -48.28 28.84
CA GLU A 64 -5.90 -48.38 30.27
C GLU A 64 -5.04 -49.26 31.23
N PRO A 65 -5.12 -49.14 32.59
CA PRO A 65 -6.29 -48.71 33.36
C PRO A 65 -6.13 -47.78 34.60
N ALA A 66 -7.23 -47.07 34.82
CA ALA A 66 -7.88 -46.59 36.05
C ALA A 66 -7.31 -46.90 37.45
N MET A 67 -7.22 -45.84 38.28
CA MET A 67 -7.57 -45.70 39.73
C MET A 67 -6.98 -44.35 40.22
N GLU A 68 -7.57 -43.46 41.04
CA GLU A 68 -8.65 -43.48 42.02
C GLU A 68 -8.98 -42.00 42.39
N SER A 69 -10.17 -41.82 42.95
CA SER A 69 -10.89 -40.59 43.30
C SER A 69 -10.20 -39.62 44.27
N THR A 70 -10.40 -38.31 44.07
CA THR A 70 -10.81 -37.41 45.17
C THR A 70 -11.63 -36.23 44.64
N ASP A 71 -12.81 -36.14 45.23
CA ASP A 71 -13.85 -35.14 45.21
C ASP A 71 -13.36 -33.75 45.70
N THR A 72 -13.64 -32.68 44.95
CA THR A 72 -13.68 -31.32 45.52
C THR A 72 -14.68 -30.48 44.73
N ASP A 73 -15.86 -30.38 45.31
CA ASP A 73 -16.99 -29.51 44.99
C ASP A 73 -16.58 -28.02 44.99
N VAL A 74 -16.67 -27.36 43.82
CA VAL A 74 -16.65 -25.90 43.70
C VAL A 74 -17.76 -25.47 42.70
N PRO A 75 -18.70 -24.60 43.09
CA PRO A 75 -19.91 -24.31 42.32
C PRO A 75 -19.68 -23.47 41.05
N PRO A 76 -20.61 -23.50 40.07
CA PRO A 76 -20.43 -22.86 38.77
C PRO A 76 -20.61 -21.35 38.89
N LYS A 77 -19.51 -20.60 38.82
CA LYS A 77 -19.55 -19.15 38.64
C LYS A 77 -19.89 -18.85 37.18
N VAL A 78 -21.17 -18.62 36.97
CA VAL A 78 -21.82 -17.86 35.88
C VAL A 78 -20.84 -17.30 34.85
N ALA A 79 -20.94 -17.85 33.64
CA ALA A 79 -20.34 -17.33 32.43
C ALA A 79 -20.72 -15.85 32.26
N GLU A 80 -19.75 -14.97 32.47
CA GLU A 80 -19.80 -13.62 31.91
C GLU A 80 -19.62 -13.77 30.38
N PRO A 81 -20.52 -13.18 29.56
CA PRO A 81 -20.31 -13.15 28.13
C PRO A 81 -19.00 -12.41 27.85
N PRO A 82 -18.14 -12.87 26.91
CA PRO A 82 -16.98 -12.07 26.52
C PRO A 82 -17.49 -10.76 25.94
N ALA A 83 -17.31 -9.69 26.71
CA ALA A 83 -17.57 -8.33 26.29
C ALA A 83 -16.78 -8.06 25.01
N ASP A 84 -17.51 -7.83 23.91
CA ASP A 84 -17.10 -7.19 22.67
C ASP A 84 -15.58 -7.09 22.40
N THR A 85 -14.94 -8.22 22.10
CA THR A 85 -13.55 -8.33 21.63
C THR A 85 -13.38 -7.90 20.15
N SER A 86 -14.06 -6.85 19.69
CA SER A 86 -14.09 -6.50 18.26
C SER A 86 -13.66 -5.07 17.92
N LEU A 87 -12.77 -4.47 18.70
CA LEU A 87 -12.15 -3.20 18.33
C LEU A 87 -10.62 -3.31 18.36
N ALA A 88 -10.08 -3.67 17.19
CA ALA A 88 -8.68 -3.53 16.79
C ALA A 88 -7.67 -4.24 17.69
N ARG A 89 -7.33 -5.48 17.31
CA ARG A 89 -6.07 -6.10 17.72
C ARG A 89 -4.94 -5.18 17.25
N ARG A 90 -4.43 -4.34 18.17
CA ARG A 90 -3.57 -3.20 17.87
C ARG A 90 -2.34 -3.68 17.09
N ILE A 91 -2.13 -3.10 15.90
CA ILE A 91 -0.90 -3.28 15.14
C ILE A 91 0.23 -2.65 15.97
N THR A 92 1.23 -3.46 16.27
CA THR A 92 2.48 -3.03 16.89
C THR A 92 3.62 -3.23 15.91
N GLU A 93 4.80 -2.69 16.17
CA GLU A 93 5.98 -2.90 15.31
C GLU A 93 6.35 -4.39 15.17
N ALA A 94 6.01 -5.20 16.18
CA ALA A 94 6.23 -6.65 16.18
C ALA A 94 5.16 -7.44 15.39
N THR A 95 4.08 -6.81 14.93
CA THR A 95 3.04 -7.48 14.15
C THR A 95 3.56 -7.80 12.75
N THR A 96 3.71 -9.08 12.45
CA THR A 96 4.15 -9.57 11.13
C THR A 96 3.02 -10.07 10.25
N ARG A 97 1.90 -10.51 10.83
CA ARG A 97 0.73 -11.01 10.10
C ARG A 97 -0.46 -10.08 10.23
N PHE A 98 -1.13 -9.83 9.11
CA PHE A 98 -2.23 -8.90 9.01
C PHE A 98 -3.46 -9.55 8.40
N ALA A 99 -4.63 -9.05 8.77
CA ALA A 99 -5.89 -9.37 8.12
C ALA A 99 -6.55 -8.06 7.66
N ALA A 100 -7.15 -8.08 6.49
CA ALA A 100 -7.95 -6.98 5.96
C ALA A 100 -9.05 -7.53 5.05
N THR A 101 -9.95 -6.67 4.61
CA THR A 101 -10.91 -7.00 3.55
C THR A 101 -10.79 -6.04 2.39
N PHE A 102 -10.79 -6.54 1.16
CA PHE A 102 -10.81 -5.72 -0.04
C PHE A 102 -11.89 -6.21 -1.00
N ARG A 103 -12.80 -5.31 -1.40
CA ARG A 103 -13.95 -5.64 -2.26
C ARG A 103 -14.76 -6.86 -1.78
N GLY A 104 -14.94 -6.99 -0.47
CA GLY A 104 -15.68 -8.10 0.15
C GLY A 104 -14.92 -9.42 0.26
N ARG A 105 -13.65 -9.48 -0.15
CA ARG A 105 -12.80 -10.67 0.01
C ARG A 105 -11.84 -10.49 1.17
N THR A 106 -11.52 -11.61 1.85
CA THR A 106 -10.57 -11.59 2.94
C THR A 106 -9.15 -11.59 2.40
N MET A 107 -8.28 -10.80 3.02
CA MET A 107 -6.89 -10.62 2.63
C MET A 107 -6.03 -10.97 3.83
N GLN A 108 -5.03 -11.82 3.61
CA GLN A 108 -4.04 -12.20 4.61
C GLN A 108 -2.70 -11.60 4.22
N GLY A 109 -2.17 -10.74 5.08
CA GLY A 109 -0.94 -9.99 4.86
C GLY A 109 0.22 -10.57 5.66
N LEU A 110 1.41 -10.52 5.08
CA LEU A 110 2.68 -10.81 5.75
C LEU A 110 3.62 -9.62 5.54
N LYS A 111 4.15 -9.07 6.63
CA LYS A 111 5.24 -8.09 6.60
C LYS A 111 6.50 -8.80 6.12
N VAL A 112 7.13 -8.23 5.11
CA VAL A 112 8.37 -8.71 4.52
C VAL A 112 9.41 -7.61 4.63
N ASP A 113 10.50 -7.90 5.32
CA ASP A 113 11.67 -7.02 5.38
C ASP A 113 12.56 -7.27 4.16
N LEU A 114 13.20 -6.21 3.66
CA LEU A 114 14.14 -6.34 2.56
C LEU A 114 15.44 -7.02 3.02
N PRO A 115 16.14 -7.77 2.15
CA PRO A 115 17.43 -8.38 2.48
C PRO A 115 18.45 -7.35 2.97
N SER A 116 19.36 -7.78 3.84
CA SER A 116 20.43 -6.93 4.38
C SER A 116 21.27 -6.31 3.26
N GLY A 117 21.55 -5.01 3.36
CA GLY A 117 22.29 -4.26 2.34
C GLY A 117 21.42 -3.68 1.22
N TYR A 118 20.13 -4.03 1.16
CA TYR A 118 19.19 -3.48 0.18
C TYR A 118 18.28 -2.42 0.81
N ALA A 119 17.88 -1.45 -0.01
CA ALA A 119 16.91 -0.42 0.35
C ALA A 119 15.90 -0.25 -0.80
N GLY A 120 14.63 -0.12 -0.45
CA GLY A 120 13.57 0.16 -1.41
C GLY A 120 13.50 1.66 -1.68
N VAL A 121 13.41 2.04 -2.96
CA VAL A 121 13.27 3.44 -3.40
C VAL A 121 12.09 3.55 -4.35
N VAL A 122 11.19 4.51 -4.08
CA VAL A 122 10.09 4.86 -4.97
C VAL A 122 10.54 5.98 -5.90
N MET A 123 10.48 5.73 -7.21
CA MET A 123 10.84 6.70 -8.23
C MET A 123 9.62 7.21 -9.00
N ALA A 124 9.56 8.51 -9.26
CA ALA A 124 8.48 9.15 -10.01
C ALA A 124 9.03 9.94 -11.21
N GLY A 125 8.26 10.05 -12.29
CA GLY A 125 8.67 10.88 -13.43
C GLY A 125 8.65 12.37 -13.06
N LYS A 126 9.58 13.15 -13.62
CA LYS A 126 9.51 14.62 -13.51
C LYS A 126 8.14 15.09 -14.05
N GLY A 127 7.39 15.83 -13.22
CA GLY A 127 6.05 16.32 -13.56
C GLY A 127 4.89 15.38 -13.20
N THR A 128 5.13 14.13 -12.79
CA THR A 128 4.05 13.29 -12.21
C THR A 128 3.79 13.75 -10.78
N PRO A 129 2.60 14.30 -10.44
CA PRO A 129 2.34 14.78 -9.09
C PRO A 129 2.41 13.61 -8.10
N PHE A 130 3.30 13.71 -7.11
CA PHE A 130 3.29 12.77 -6.00
C PHE A 130 2.07 13.07 -5.10
N PRO A 131 1.31 12.06 -4.64
CA PRO A 131 0.06 12.26 -3.90
C PRO A 131 0.21 12.92 -2.51
N GLY A 132 1.41 13.33 -2.09
CA GLY A 132 1.68 13.98 -0.80
C GLY A 132 1.53 15.51 -0.77
N LYS A 133 1.41 16.19 -1.92
CA LYS A 133 1.28 17.67 -1.99
C LYS A 133 -0.08 18.12 -2.52
N ALA A 134 -1.17 17.55 -2.01
CA ALA A 134 -2.55 17.96 -2.32
C ALA A 134 -3.00 19.28 -1.65
N SER A 135 -2.07 20.14 -1.25
CA SER A 135 -2.38 21.46 -0.68
C SER A 135 -2.85 22.47 -1.76
N ALA A 136 -2.40 22.32 -3.00
CA ALA A 136 -2.72 23.29 -4.07
C ALA A 136 -4.14 23.13 -4.66
N LEU A 137 -4.75 21.94 -4.57
CA LEU A 137 -6.06 21.71 -5.21
C LEU A 137 -7.24 22.29 -4.40
N ARG A 138 -7.06 22.54 -3.10
CA ARG A 138 -8.10 23.13 -2.23
C ARG A 138 -8.43 24.58 -2.60
N LYS A 139 -7.54 25.31 -3.28
CA LYS A 139 -7.76 26.73 -3.62
C LYS A 139 -8.72 26.93 -4.80
N LYS A 140 -8.95 25.91 -5.64
CA LYS A 140 -9.81 26.03 -6.84
C LYS A 140 -11.31 25.74 -6.56
N ILE A 141 -11.63 25.02 -5.50
CA ILE A 141 -13.02 24.68 -5.15
C ILE A 141 -13.75 25.83 -4.42
N GLN A 142 -13.03 26.71 -3.71
CA GLN A 142 -13.65 27.81 -2.96
C GLN A 142 -14.09 29.02 -3.81
N ARG A 143 -13.72 29.11 -5.10
CA ARG A 143 -14.13 30.23 -5.96
C ARG A 143 -15.48 30.05 -6.66
N VAL A 144 -16.04 28.84 -6.69
CA VAL A 144 -17.27 28.55 -7.46
C VAL A 144 -18.56 28.74 -6.63
N VAL A 145 -18.48 28.87 -5.30
CA VAL A 145 -19.68 28.87 -4.42
C VAL A 145 -20.14 30.28 -3.99
N LYS A 146 -19.69 31.36 -4.66
CA LYS A 146 -20.20 32.72 -4.35
C LYS A 146 -20.69 33.46 -5.59
N ALA A 147 -21.68 32.89 -6.27
CA ALA A 147 -22.60 33.64 -7.13
C ALA A 147 -24.04 33.34 -6.70
N LYS A 148 -24.72 34.38 -6.24
CA LYS A 148 -26.09 34.39 -5.70
C LYS A 148 -27.09 34.62 -6.85
N PRO A 149 -28.23 33.92 -6.95
CA PRO A 149 -29.21 34.21 -7.99
C PRO A 149 -30.19 35.29 -7.50
N ARG A 150 -30.44 36.31 -8.34
CA ARG A 150 -31.65 37.15 -8.26
C ARG A 150 -32.22 37.25 -9.67
N GLY A 151 -33.46 36.83 -9.84
CA GLY A 151 -34.14 36.84 -11.14
C GLY A 151 -34.78 38.19 -11.48
N SER A 152 -35.06 38.39 -12.78
CA SER A 152 -36.33 38.93 -13.29
C SER A 152 -36.38 38.91 -14.82
N LYS A 153 -37.47 38.35 -15.33
CA LYS A 153 -38.24 38.54 -16.58
C LYS A 153 -37.74 39.47 -17.71
N ALA A 154 -37.91 38.94 -18.93
CA ALA A 154 -38.42 39.54 -20.18
C ALA A 154 -37.63 40.66 -20.90
N GLY A 155 -37.41 40.49 -22.22
CA GLY A 155 -37.24 41.62 -23.15
C GLY A 155 -36.22 41.46 -24.28
N ARG A 156 -36.69 40.96 -25.44
CA ARG A 156 -36.57 41.55 -26.79
C ARG A 156 -35.33 42.46 -27.15
N VAL A 157 -34.56 42.00 -28.16
CA VAL A 157 -33.97 42.72 -29.33
C VAL A 157 -32.55 43.36 -29.27
N THR A 158 -31.86 43.15 -30.42
CA THR A 158 -30.73 43.85 -31.11
C THR A 158 -29.25 43.72 -30.70
N ARG A 159 -28.51 43.12 -31.66
CA ARG A 159 -27.17 43.42 -32.25
C ARG A 159 -26.36 44.64 -31.73
N SER A 160 -25.09 44.40 -31.37
CA SER A 160 -23.85 45.17 -31.68
C SER A 160 -22.67 44.57 -30.89
N ALA A 161 -21.67 43.94 -31.49
CA ALA A 161 -20.40 44.52 -31.99
C ALA A 161 -19.54 45.21 -30.90
N THR A 162 -18.46 44.56 -30.48
CA THR A 162 -17.11 45.14 -30.29
C THR A 162 -16.06 44.02 -30.23
N ARG A 163 -14.96 44.22 -30.97
CA ARG A 163 -13.72 43.44 -30.94
C ARG A 163 -12.93 43.91 -29.72
N ASP A 164 -12.38 42.97 -28.96
CA ASP A 164 -11.24 43.22 -28.09
C ASP A 164 -10.13 42.26 -28.55
N ASP A 165 -9.17 42.85 -29.28
CA ASP A 165 -7.85 42.32 -29.50
C ASP A 165 -7.08 42.49 -28.17
N GLU A 166 -6.86 41.39 -27.45
CA GLU A 166 -5.87 41.33 -26.37
C GLU A 166 -4.67 40.53 -26.90
N ASP A 167 -3.64 41.28 -27.31
CA ASP A 167 -2.27 40.81 -27.47
C ASP A 167 -1.76 40.34 -26.10
N ASP A 168 -1.79 39.03 -25.86
CA ASP A 168 -1.10 38.39 -24.73
C ASP A 168 0.27 37.90 -25.20
N ASP A 169 1.26 38.68 -24.79
CA ASP A 169 2.68 38.58 -25.06
C ASP A 169 3.30 37.52 -24.15
N GLY A 170 3.99 36.55 -24.74
CA GLY A 170 5.08 35.80 -24.09
C GLY A 170 4.69 34.72 -23.07
N ASP A 171 4.60 33.47 -23.55
CA ASP A 171 5.47 32.40 -23.07
C ASP A 171 5.32 31.18 -24.01
N GLU A 172 6.01 31.25 -25.15
CA GLU A 172 6.41 30.03 -25.86
C GLU A 172 7.47 29.31 -25.00
N GLU A 173 7.01 28.59 -23.96
CA GLU A 173 7.80 27.45 -23.47
C GLU A 173 7.85 26.44 -24.61
N THR A 174 8.87 26.61 -25.44
CA THR A 174 9.39 25.64 -26.37
C THR A 174 9.60 24.32 -25.61
N GLU A 175 8.59 23.43 -25.62
CA GLU A 175 8.78 21.99 -25.44
C GLU A 175 9.55 21.45 -26.66
N SER A 176 10.76 21.95 -26.85
CA SER A 176 11.71 21.44 -27.79
C SER A 176 12.71 20.58 -27.01
N GLY A 177 12.65 19.28 -27.26
CA GLY A 177 13.87 18.49 -27.28
C GLY A 177 13.94 17.32 -26.32
N GLN A 178 14.01 16.15 -26.95
CA GLN A 178 14.59 14.90 -26.47
C GLN A 178 13.64 14.07 -25.60
N ASN A 179 13.28 12.88 -26.12
CA ASN A 179 12.51 11.82 -25.47
C ASN A 179 13.24 11.22 -24.24
N SER A 180 13.71 12.08 -23.33
CA SER A 180 14.45 11.70 -22.14
C SER A 180 13.54 11.84 -20.93
N ARG A 181 13.22 10.69 -20.32
CA ARG A 181 12.41 10.66 -19.10
C ARG A 181 13.35 10.52 -17.93
N THR A 182 13.38 11.51 -17.06
CA THR A 182 14.14 11.43 -15.80
C THR A 182 13.24 10.96 -14.66
N LEU A 183 13.69 9.93 -13.95
CA LEU A 183 13.06 9.39 -12.74
C LEU A 183 13.70 10.01 -11.49
N MET A 184 12.87 10.60 -10.64
CA MET A 184 13.26 11.26 -9.39
C MET A 184 12.93 10.36 -8.19
N PRO A 185 13.85 10.20 -7.21
CA PRO A 185 13.55 9.51 -5.96
C PRO A 185 12.55 10.34 -5.13
N THR A 186 11.55 9.68 -4.56
CA THR A 186 10.42 10.35 -3.88
C THR A 186 10.14 9.84 -2.47
N ALA A 187 10.38 8.55 -2.23
CA ALA A 187 10.23 7.91 -0.95
C ALA A 187 11.15 6.69 -0.86
N GLN A 188 11.32 6.18 0.35
CA GLN A 188 12.08 4.96 0.63
C GLN A 188 11.29 3.99 1.49
N PHE A 189 11.68 2.72 1.52
CA PHE A 189 11.12 1.73 2.42
C PHE A 189 12.13 0.62 2.72
N SER A 190 12.05 0.03 3.92
CA SER A 190 12.85 -1.12 4.33
C SER A 190 12.02 -2.41 4.44
N SER A 191 10.70 -2.30 4.35
CA SER A 191 9.76 -3.42 4.40
C SER A 191 8.51 -3.10 3.58
N PHE A 192 7.77 -4.15 3.21
CA PHE A 192 6.48 -4.05 2.53
C PHE A 192 5.53 -5.12 3.06
N VAL A 193 4.24 -5.01 2.75
CA VAL A 193 3.26 -6.05 3.11
C VAL A 193 2.85 -6.81 1.85
N LEU A 194 3.09 -8.11 1.85
CA LEU A 194 2.64 -9.05 0.83
C LEU A 194 1.27 -9.59 1.20
N TRP A 195 0.29 -9.47 0.31
CA TRP A 195 -1.09 -9.88 0.57
C TRP A 195 -1.50 -11.07 -0.31
N HIS A 196 -2.12 -12.08 0.30
CA HIS A 196 -2.79 -13.19 -0.38
C HIS A 196 -4.30 -13.18 -0.13
N PRO A 197 -5.10 -13.68 -1.09
CA PRO A 197 -6.53 -13.81 -0.91
C PRO A 197 -6.84 -15.03 -0.06
N ASP A 198 -7.62 -14.84 1.01
CA ASP A 198 -8.26 -15.87 1.84
C ASP A 198 -7.30 -16.79 2.64
N ILE A 199 -6.14 -17.15 2.09
CA ILE A 199 -5.14 -18.06 2.68
C ILE A 199 -3.92 -17.25 3.14
N PRO A 200 -3.35 -17.54 4.32
CA PRO A 200 -2.11 -16.92 4.77
C PRO A 200 -0.95 -17.11 3.79
N VAL A 201 -0.09 -16.09 3.70
CA VAL A 201 1.17 -16.20 2.97
C VAL A 201 2.07 -17.23 3.66
N ASP A 202 2.53 -18.20 2.86
CA ASP A 202 3.52 -19.20 3.25
C ASP A 202 4.92 -18.73 2.79
N PRO A 203 5.81 -18.35 3.72
CA PRO A 203 7.11 -17.82 3.38
C PRO A 203 8.03 -18.81 2.65
N GLY A 204 7.82 -20.13 2.82
CA GLY A 204 8.66 -21.15 2.17
C GLY A 204 8.25 -21.49 0.75
N ARG A 205 7.03 -21.13 0.34
CA ARG A 205 6.45 -21.49 -0.97
C ARG A 205 6.13 -20.29 -1.84
N ASP A 206 6.04 -19.10 -1.25
CA ASP A 206 5.71 -17.88 -1.97
C ASP A 206 6.80 -17.47 -2.98
N GLU A 207 6.36 -17.16 -4.20
CA GLU A 207 7.26 -16.87 -5.33
C GLU A 207 8.02 -15.55 -5.16
N TYR A 208 7.38 -14.53 -4.59
CA TYR A 208 8.01 -13.22 -4.37
C TYR A 208 9.06 -13.31 -3.27
N LEU A 209 8.73 -13.99 -2.17
CA LEU A 209 9.66 -14.23 -1.07
C LEU A 209 10.85 -15.06 -1.53
N ARG A 210 10.59 -16.18 -2.22
CA ARG A 210 11.65 -17.04 -2.78
C ARG A 210 12.59 -16.24 -3.69
N SER A 211 12.04 -15.38 -4.56
CA SER A 211 12.84 -14.53 -5.44
C SER A 211 13.68 -13.51 -4.65
N LEU A 212 13.10 -12.87 -3.63
CA LEU A 212 13.83 -11.90 -2.81
C LEU A 212 14.96 -12.54 -1.99
N THR A 213 14.76 -13.74 -1.46
CA THR A 213 15.76 -14.39 -0.62
C THR A 213 16.79 -15.17 -1.42
N GLU A 214 16.37 -15.96 -2.40
CA GLU A 214 17.28 -16.87 -3.11
C GLU A 214 17.96 -16.19 -4.30
N TRP A 215 17.18 -15.53 -5.17
CA TRP A 215 17.75 -14.96 -6.41
C TRP A 215 18.69 -13.79 -6.12
N ILE A 216 18.35 -12.93 -5.16
CA ILE A 216 19.20 -11.79 -4.81
C ILE A 216 20.54 -12.28 -4.22
N GLN A 217 20.52 -13.27 -3.34
CA GLN A 217 21.73 -13.86 -2.77
C GLN A 217 22.57 -14.56 -3.83
N LEU A 218 21.94 -15.32 -4.72
CA LEU A 218 22.61 -15.97 -5.84
C LEU A 218 23.25 -14.95 -6.78
N ALA A 219 22.54 -13.88 -7.10
CA ALA A 219 23.06 -12.81 -7.94
C ALA A 219 24.27 -12.12 -7.29
N ASP A 220 24.23 -11.87 -5.98
CA ASP A 220 25.38 -11.30 -5.26
C ASP A 220 26.62 -12.20 -5.37
N GLU A 221 26.45 -13.52 -5.19
CA GLU A 221 27.56 -14.46 -5.29
C GLU A 221 28.09 -14.62 -6.72
N ILE A 222 27.23 -14.64 -7.74
CA ILE A 222 27.65 -14.73 -9.16
C ILE A 222 28.46 -13.51 -9.58
N HIS A 223 28.07 -12.31 -9.14
CA HIS A 223 28.74 -11.06 -9.51
C HIS A 223 29.87 -10.68 -8.55
N ARG A 224 30.16 -11.53 -7.58
CA ARG A 224 31.30 -11.34 -6.68
C ARG A 224 32.59 -11.41 -7.50
N VAL A 225 33.26 -10.28 -7.65
CA VAL A 225 34.57 -10.21 -8.30
C VAL A 225 35.58 -10.89 -7.38
N GLU A 226 36.18 -12.00 -7.84
CA GLU A 226 37.33 -12.60 -7.16
C GLU A 226 38.44 -11.56 -7.01
N LYS A 227 38.92 -11.39 -5.78
CA LYS A 227 40.06 -10.53 -5.45
C LYS A 227 41.31 -11.36 -5.27
#